data_AF-A0AAV9TQB9-F1
#
_entry.id   AF-A0AAV9TQB9-F1
#
_cell.length_a   1.000
_cell.length_b   1.000
_cell.length_c   1.000
_cell.angle_alpha   90.00
_cell.angle_beta   90.00
_cell.angle_gamma   90.00
#
_symmetry.space_group_name_H-M   'P 1'
#
loop_
_entity.id
_entity.type
_entity.pdbx_description
1 polymer ?
#
loop_
_entity_poly.entity_id
_entity_poly.type
_entity_poly.pdbx_seq_one_letter_code
_entity_poly.pdbx_strand_id
1 'polypeptide(L)'
;MSDSRESPSPCTPAANPSRLPAILCLYGQGTNGAIFSHQSRALVKSLSDRFRFIFIDSPFTSWQPGPGVVPTYADQKPYCRWHYDKAQVETGVSAEAVDVERARFRALIARHFEAEAEETGEGIVGIMAFSHGTRVATGLCLDGEFRPRIKIAILISPVFPSLSVGGTSMDSPEEEKVRRNLNVRLVQVHGASDPWAHGGKRLVRTHFSASLTRTVIFPGGHQVPSAAKDVAAVTREVISAWELGEVS
;
A
#
# COMPACT_ATOMS: atom_id res chain seq x y z
N MET A 1 -16.43 45.73 -38.50
CA MET A 1 -16.04 44.32 -38.26
C MET A 1 -15.30 44.32 -36.93
N SER A 2 -15.95 43.77 -35.91
CA SER A 2 -15.50 43.72 -34.52
C SER A 2 -14.44 42.63 -34.38
N ASP A 3 -13.24 42.97 -33.91
CA ASP A 3 -12.19 42.00 -33.64
C ASP A 3 -12.03 41.86 -32.12
N SER A 4 -12.71 40.84 -31.59
CA SER A 4 -12.76 40.52 -30.17
C SER A 4 -11.53 39.70 -29.81
N ARG A 5 -10.54 40.31 -29.13
CA ARG A 5 -9.45 39.55 -28.50
C ARG A 5 -9.96 38.89 -27.22
N GLU A 6 -10.21 37.58 -27.30
CA GLU A 6 -10.41 36.75 -26.11
C GLU A 6 -9.17 36.81 -25.22
N SER A 7 -9.43 37.11 -23.95
CA SER A 7 -8.43 37.05 -22.89
C SER A 7 -8.24 35.58 -22.49
N PRO A 8 -7.00 35.09 -22.26
CA PRO A 8 -6.81 33.71 -21.81
C PRO A 8 -7.38 33.53 -20.40
N SER A 9 -8.18 32.49 -20.22
CA SER A 9 -8.75 32.06 -18.94
C SER A 9 -7.68 31.92 -17.86
N PRO A 10 -7.99 32.24 -16.58
CA PRO A 10 -7.02 32.15 -15.51
C PRO A 10 -6.60 30.70 -15.31
N CYS A 11 -5.30 30.46 -15.51
CA CYS A 11 -4.62 29.21 -15.24
C CYS A 11 -4.92 28.77 -13.80
N THR A 12 -5.48 27.57 -13.63
CA THR A 12 -5.67 26.95 -12.32
C THR A 12 -4.34 27.00 -11.55
N PRO A 13 -4.29 27.50 -10.31
CA PRO A 13 -3.06 27.50 -9.53
C PRO A 13 -2.50 26.08 -9.44
N ALA A 14 -1.23 25.89 -9.78
CA ALA A 14 -0.57 24.61 -9.58
C ALA A 14 -0.74 24.19 -8.12
N ALA A 15 -1.23 22.96 -7.89
CA ALA A 15 -1.45 22.43 -6.55
C ALA A 15 -0.17 22.57 -5.73
N ASN A 16 -0.27 23.09 -4.51
CA ASN A 16 0.87 23.15 -3.61
C ASN A 16 1.26 21.71 -3.23
N PRO A 17 2.46 21.21 -3.60
CA PRO A 17 2.82 19.80 -3.45
C PRO A 17 2.77 19.32 -1.98
N SER A 18 2.85 20.24 -1.01
CA SER A 18 2.69 19.94 0.43
C SER A 18 1.25 19.62 0.85
N ARG A 19 0.25 19.79 -0.03
CA ARG A 19 -1.17 19.51 0.26
C ARG A 19 -1.74 18.31 -0.49
N LEU A 20 -0.94 17.61 -1.29
CA LEU A 20 -1.39 16.43 -2.01
C LEU A 20 -1.81 15.32 -1.03
N PRO A 21 -2.82 14.50 -1.37
CA PRO A 21 -3.15 13.30 -0.61
C PRO A 21 -1.94 12.35 -0.50
N ALA A 22 -1.80 11.69 0.65
CA ALA A 22 -0.72 10.74 0.88
C ALA A 22 -1.06 9.29 0.56
N ILE A 23 -0.04 8.57 0.12
CA ILE A 23 0.01 7.12 0.06
C ILE A 23 1.08 6.62 1.05
N LEU A 24 0.63 5.86 2.05
CA LEU A 24 1.51 5.17 2.99
C LEU A 24 2.16 3.97 2.32
N CYS A 25 3.48 3.84 2.42
CA CYS A 25 4.27 2.84 1.70
C CYS A 25 4.81 1.75 2.63
N LEU A 26 4.40 0.50 2.39
CA LEU A 26 4.73 -0.67 3.23
C LEU A 26 5.56 -1.69 2.45
N TYR A 27 6.81 -1.85 2.84
CA TYR A 27 7.80 -2.70 2.18
C TYR A 27 7.62 -4.21 2.45
N GLY A 28 8.36 -5.04 1.70
CA GLY A 28 8.39 -6.51 1.83
C GLY A 28 9.20 -7.02 3.04
N GLN A 29 9.36 -8.34 3.18
CA GLN A 29 10.14 -8.87 4.30
C GLN A 29 11.63 -8.59 4.12
N GLY A 30 12.35 -8.29 5.21
CA GLY A 30 13.81 -8.19 5.19
C GLY A 30 14.33 -7.02 4.34
N THR A 31 13.59 -5.93 4.32
CA THR A 31 13.92 -4.67 3.65
C THR A 31 13.53 -3.49 4.56
N ASN A 32 13.54 -2.26 4.08
CA ASN A 32 13.16 -1.05 4.81
C ASN A 32 12.56 0.00 3.86
N GLY A 33 12.13 1.13 4.42
CA GLY A 33 11.49 2.23 3.71
C GLY A 33 12.39 2.83 2.63
N ALA A 34 13.69 2.96 2.90
CA ALA A 34 14.65 3.50 1.94
C ALA A 34 14.80 2.59 0.70
N ILE A 35 14.96 1.28 0.91
CA ILE A 35 15.04 0.30 -0.18
C ILE A 35 13.73 0.30 -0.97
N PHE A 36 12.58 0.31 -0.31
CA PHE A 36 11.29 0.28 -1.02
C PHE A 36 11.02 1.58 -1.78
N SER A 37 11.45 2.72 -1.26
CA SER A 37 11.46 4.00 -1.98
C SER A 37 12.28 3.90 -3.26
N HIS A 38 13.49 3.33 -3.19
CA HIS A 38 14.33 3.12 -4.36
C HIS A 38 13.72 2.12 -5.37
N GLN A 39 13.14 1.01 -4.88
CA GLN A 39 12.48 0.00 -5.72
C GLN A 39 11.25 0.57 -6.45
N SER A 40 10.52 1.49 -5.82
CA SER A 40 9.29 2.08 -6.36
C SER A 40 9.46 3.46 -7.00
N ARG A 41 10.69 4.00 -7.06
CA ARG A 41 10.99 5.36 -7.54
C ARG A 41 10.36 5.73 -8.88
N ALA A 42 10.22 4.78 -9.80
CA ALA A 42 9.61 5.03 -11.11
C ALA A 42 8.09 5.27 -11.01
N LEU A 43 7.40 4.47 -10.18
CA LEU A 43 5.99 4.65 -9.87
C LEU A 43 5.73 5.91 -9.05
N VAL A 44 6.58 6.18 -8.05
CA VAL A 44 6.50 7.40 -7.24
C VAL A 44 6.63 8.63 -8.13
N LYS A 45 7.61 8.64 -9.04
CA LYS A 45 7.80 9.74 -9.99
C LYS A 45 6.63 9.91 -10.95
N SER A 46 5.99 8.82 -11.40
CA SER A 46 4.87 8.92 -12.34
C SER A 46 3.55 9.33 -11.68
N LEU A 47 3.47 9.30 -10.35
CA LEU A 47 2.28 9.64 -9.55
C LEU A 47 2.48 10.89 -8.68
N SER A 48 3.64 11.56 -8.76
CA SER A 48 4.01 12.66 -7.86
C SER A 48 3.20 13.95 -8.05
N ASP A 49 2.44 14.04 -9.14
CA ASP A 49 1.52 15.14 -9.43
C ASP A 49 0.11 14.91 -8.85
N ARG A 50 -0.14 13.73 -8.27
CA ARG A 50 -1.40 13.37 -7.61
C ARG A 50 -1.22 13.04 -6.14
N PHE A 51 -0.11 12.39 -5.79
CA PHE A 51 0.14 11.89 -4.45
C PHE A 51 1.52 12.24 -3.95
N ARG A 52 1.61 12.37 -2.63
CA ARG A 52 2.87 12.24 -1.89
C ARG A 52 2.99 10.82 -1.33
N PHE A 53 4.21 10.34 -1.15
CA PHE A 53 4.47 8.97 -0.73
C PHE A 53 5.27 8.96 0.58
N ILE A 54 4.73 8.29 1.59
CA ILE A 54 5.33 8.22 2.92
C ILE A 54 5.90 6.83 3.12
N PHE A 55 7.22 6.71 3.11
CA PHE A 55 7.92 5.46 3.40
C PHE A 55 8.24 5.41 4.89
N ILE A 56 7.74 4.39 5.58
CA ILE A 56 7.93 4.22 7.02
C ILE A 56 8.73 2.97 7.32
N ASP A 57 9.43 2.98 8.45
CA ASP A 57 10.13 1.82 9.01
C ASP A 57 9.38 1.23 10.20
N SER A 58 9.20 -0.08 10.16
CA SER A 58 8.74 -0.88 11.29
C SER A 58 9.81 -0.94 12.37
N PRO A 59 9.45 -0.94 13.66
CA PRO A 59 10.40 -1.03 14.76
C PRO A 59 11.00 -2.44 14.94
N PHE A 60 10.60 -3.41 14.12
CA PHE A 60 11.03 -4.81 14.26
C PHE A 60 12.09 -5.14 13.22
N THR A 61 13.29 -5.46 13.70
CA THR A 61 14.41 -5.85 12.84
C THR A 61 14.26 -7.29 12.37
N SER A 62 14.67 -7.55 11.13
CA SER A 62 14.89 -8.87 10.56
C SER A 62 16.38 -9.18 10.57
N TRP A 63 16.75 -10.38 10.98
CA TRP A 63 18.16 -10.79 10.96
C TRP A 63 18.69 -11.01 9.54
N GLN A 64 17.82 -11.45 8.62
CA GLN A 64 18.18 -11.73 7.24
C GLN A 64 17.53 -10.74 6.27
N PRO A 65 18.23 -10.40 5.16
CA PRO A 65 17.64 -9.71 4.03
C PRO A 65 16.53 -10.55 3.39
N GLY A 66 15.57 -9.87 2.77
CA GLY A 66 14.54 -10.52 1.97
C GLY A 66 15.10 -11.12 0.67
N PRO A 67 14.36 -12.01 0.00
CA PRO A 67 14.71 -12.49 -1.33
C PRO A 67 14.93 -11.33 -2.31
N GLY A 68 16.05 -11.36 -3.05
CA GLY A 68 16.39 -10.33 -4.04
C GLY A 68 16.90 -8.99 -3.49
N VAL A 69 17.09 -8.87 -2.17
CA VAL A 69 17.65 -7.65 -1.54
C VAL A 69 19.18 -7.60 -1.71
N VAL A 70 19.86 -8.72 -1.53
CA VAL A 70 21.31 -8.86 -1.73
C VAL A 70 21.58 -9.35 -3.16
N PRO A 71 22.64 -8.86 -3.85
CA PRO A 71 23.69 -7.98 -3.34
C PRO A 71 23.38 -6.48 -3.34
N THR A 72 22.38 -6.04 -4.10
CA THR A 72 22.12 -4.61 -4.40
C THR A 72 21.98 -3.72 -3.17
N TYR A 73 21.38 -4.22 -2.09
CA TYR A 73 21.09 -3.45 -0.87
C TYR A 73 21.78 -4.04 0.38
N ALA A 74 22.94 -4.66 0.21
CA ALA A 74 23.70 -5.27 1.32
C ALA A 74 24.02 -4.28 2.45
N ASP A 75 24.26 -3.02 2.10
CA ASP A 75 24.68 -1.97 3.04
C ASP A 75 23.50 -1.11 3.56
N GLN A 76 22.29 -1.33 3.04
CA GLN A 76 21.09 -0.57 3.47
C GLN A 76 20.40 -1.26 4.64
N LYS A 77 21.12 -1.40 5.75
CA LYS A 77 20.64 -1.93 7.03
C LYS A 77 20.08 -0.80 7.93
N PRO A 78 19.26 -1.11 8.95
CA PRO A 78 18.74 -2.44 9.30
C PRO A 78 17.73 -2.95 8.28
N TYR A 79 17.66 -4.27 8.14
CA TYR A 79 16.51 -4.92 7.51
C TYR A 79 15.41 -5.08 8.54
N CYS A 80 14.18 -4.91 8.12
CA CYS A 80 13.03 -4.90 8.99
C CYS A 80 11.99 -5.94 8.56
N ARG A 81 11.11 -6.25 9.49
CA ARG A 81 9.89 -7.04 9.29
C ARG A 81 8.73 -6.29 9.90
N TRP A 82 7.50 -6.71 9.58
CA TRP A 82 6.31 -6.26 10.30
C TRP A 82 6.07 -7.11 11.55
N HIS A 83 4.91 -6.94 12.20
CA HIS A 83 4.55 -7.71 13.40
C HIS A 83 4.29 -9.19 13.09
N TYR A 84 4.38 -10.04 14.12
CA TYR A 84 4.09 -11.46 13.99
C TYR A 84 2.65 -11.78 13.54
N ASP A 85 2.52 -12.91 12.85
CA ASP A 85 1.25 -13.57 12.56
C ASP A 85 0.79 -14.40 13.77
N LYS A 86 -0.54 -14.51 13.99
CA LYS A 86 -1.11 -15.44 14.96
C LYS A 86 -0.74 -16.90 14.63
N ALA A 87 -0.61 -17.23 13.35
CA ALA A 87 -0.13 -18.56 12.92
C ALA A 87 1.27 -18.90 13.47
N GLN A 88 2.07 -17.89 13.84
CA GLN A 88 3.40 -18.13 14.41
C GLN A 88 3.35 -18.54 15.88
N VAL A 89 2.19 -18.47 16.54
CA VAL A 89 2.00 -19.04 17.88
C VAL A 89 2.24 -20.55 17.86
N GLU A 90 1.78 -21.22 16.81
CA GLU A 90 2.00 -22.65 16.58
C GLU A 90 3.48 -22.99 16.36
N THR A 91 4.29 -21.98 15.98
CA THR A 91 5.73 -22.12 15.71
C THR A 91 6.62 -21.63 16.86
N GLY A 92 6.03 -21.31 18.02
CA GLY A 92 6.76 -21.00 19.25
C GLY A 92 6.86 -19.52 19.64
N VAL A 93 6.20 -18.62 18.92
CA VAL A 93 6.03 -17.21 19.37
C VAL A 93 4.92 -17.16 20.42
N SER A 94 5.12 -16.49 21.57
CA SER A 94 4.03 -16.37 22.54
C SER A 94 2.89 -15.50 22.00
N ALA A 95 1.65 -15.81 22.36
CA ALA A 95 0.50 -14.98 21.99
C ALA A 95 0.67 -13.52 22.48
N GLU A 96 1.24 -13.35 23.68
CA GLU A 96 1.61 -12.04 24.23
C GLU A 96 2.58 -11.27 23.33
N ALA A 97 3.62 -11.93 22.80
CA ALA A 97 4.55 -11.28 21.87
C ALA A 97 3.87 -10.83 20.57
N VAL A 98 2.93 -11.64 20.05
CA VAL A 98 2.10 -11.26 18.89
C VAL A 98 1.28 -10.00 19.20
N ASP A 99 0.65 -9.96 20.37
CA ASP A 99 -0.21 -8.84 20.78
C ASP A 99 0.59 -7.56 21.05
N VAL A 100 1.74 -7.67 21.72
CA VAL A 100 2.66 -6.54 21.96
C VAL A 100 3.16 -5.94 20.65
N GLU A 101 3.64 -6.76 19.71
CA GLU A 101 4.11 -6.25 18.43
C GLU A 101 2.99 -5.65 17.58
N ARG A 102 1.81 -6.27 17.58
CA ARG A 102 0.62 -5.73 16.91
C ARG A 102 0.23 -4.36 17.48
N ALA A 103 0.21 -4.21 18.81
CA ALA A 103 -0.11 -2.94 19.46
C ALA A 103 0.90 -1.84 19.09
N ARG A 104 2.21 -2.18 19.09
CA ARG A 104 3.27 -1.25 18.67
C ARG A 104 3.16 -0.87 17.20
N PHE A 105 2.81 -1.82 16.32
CA PHE A 105 2.55 -1.53 14.91
C PHE A 105 1.34 -0.61 14.75
N ARG A 106 0.21 -0.89 15.41
CA ARG A 106 -0.97 -0.01 15.41
C ARG A 106 -0.63 1.41 15.83
N ALA A 107 0.08 1.56 16.95
CA ALA A 107 0.48 2.88 17.45
C ALA A 107 1.35 3.64 16.45
N LEU A 108 2.27 2.96 15.75
CA LEU A 108 3.06 3.56 14.67
C LEU A 108 2.16 4.06 13.53
N ILE A 109 1.23 3.23 13.05
CA ILE A 109 0.35 3.59 11.95
C ILE A 109 -0.57 4.75 12.34
N ALA A 110 -1.19 4.69 13.52
CA ALA A 110 -2.05 5.76 14.03
C ALA A 110 -1.32 7.12 14.05
N ARG A 111 -0.10 7.16 14.58
CA ARG A 111 0.73 8.38 14.60
C ARG A 111 0.98 8.97 13.21
N HIS A 112 1.22 8.12 12.20
CA HIS A 112 1.39 8.60 10.83
C HIS A 112 0.07 9.12 10.24
N PHE A 113 -1.06 8.47 10.49
CA PHE A 113 -2.36 8.99 10.04
C PHE A 113 -2.74 10.32 10.73
N GLU A 114 -2.40 10.47 12.01
CA GLU A 114 -2.66 11.70 12.79
C GLU A 114 -1.79 12.85 12.32
N ALA A 115 -0.46 12.68 12.29
CA ALA A 115 0.47 13.72 11.85
C ALA A 115 0.12 14.25 10.45
N GLU A 116 -0.29 13.34 9.56
CA GLU A 116 -0.57 13.70 8.18
C GLU A 116 -1.91 14.39 7.98
N ALA A 117 -2.88 14.11 8.85
CA ALA A 117 -4.16 14.82 8.88
C ALA A 117 -4.00 16.25 9.41
N GLU A 118 -3.04 16.49 10.31
CA GLU A 118 -2.74 17.82 10.86
C GLU A 118 -1.92 18.68 9.89
N GLU A 119 -0.96 18.10 9.17
CA GLU A 119 -0.01 18.83 8.31
C GLU A 119 -0.54 19.10 6.89
N THR A 120 -1.37 18.22 6.33
CA THR A 120 -1.75 18.24 4.91
C THR A 120 -3.24 17.94 4.76
N GLY A 121 -3.99 18.79 4.04
CA GLY A 121 -5.46 18.82 4.14
C GLY A 121 -6.21 17.48 3.99
N GLU A 122 -5.73 16.54 3.17
CA GLU A 122 -6.38 15.23 2.96
C GLU A 122 -5.76 14.07 3.76
N GLY A 123 -4.58 14.26 4.35
CA GLY A 123 -3.86 13.21 5.07
C GLY A 123 -3.55 11.97 4.21
N ILE A 124 -3.41 10.83 4.88
CA ILE A 124 -3.19 9.54 4.23
C ILE A 124 -4.52 9.00 3.70
N VAL A 125 -4.64 8.93 2.37
CA VAL A 125 -5.83 8.43 1.67
C VAL A 125 -5.65 7.06 1.04
N GLY A 126 -4.42 6.55 1.03
CA GLY A 126 -4.11 5.29 0.36
C GLY A 126 -2.89 4.57 0.91
N ILE A 127 -2.72 3.34 0.45
CA ILE A 127 -1.59 2.49 0.81
C ILE A 127 -0.97 1.89 -0.45
N MET A 128 0.36 1.93 -0.57
CA MET A 128 1.12 1.17 -1.56
C MET A 128 1.99 0.15 -0.83
N ALA A 129 1.93 -1.11 -1.24
CA ALA A 129 2.65 -2.16 -0.54
C ALA A 129 3.24 -3.22 -1.48
N PHE A 130 4.36 -3.80 -1.07
CA PHE A 130 5.05 -4.86 -1.82
C PHE A 130 5.21 -6.14 -1.01
N SER A 131 4.96 -7.30 -1.64
CA SER A 131 5.22 -8.62 -1.06
C SER A 131 4.61 -8.76 0.35
N HIS A 132 5.38 -9.11 1.37
CA HIS A 132 4.90 -9.19 2.76
C HIS A 132 4.21 -7.91 3.28
N GLY A 133 4.57 -6.74 2.78
CA GLY A 133 3.88 -5.49 3.10
C GLY A 133 2.41 -5.50 2.70
N THR A 134 2.02 -6.25 1.66
CA THR A 134 0.61 -6.34 1.25
C THR A 134 -0.26 -7.05 2.29
N ARG A 135 0.35 -7.89 3.14
CA ARG A 135 -0.36 -8.61 4.20
C ARG A 135 -0.86 -7.64 5.26
N VAL A 136 0.02 -6.76 5.74
CA VAL A 136 -0.35 -5.69 6.69
C VAL A 136 -1.19 -4.60 6.04
N ALA A 137 -0.93 -4.24 4.78
CA ALA A 137 -1.76 -3.28 4.03
C ALA A 137 -3.22 -3.76 3.94
N THR A 138 -3.42 -5.04 3.65
CA THR A 138 -4.76 -5.65 3.61
C THR A 138 -5.39 -5.63 5.00
N GLY A 139 -4.62 -5.94 6.05
CA GLY A 139 -5.06 -5.80 7.44
C GLY A 139 -5.56 -4.40 7.78
N LEU A 140 -4.83 -3.36 7.39
CA LEU A 140 -5.22 -1.96 7.58
C LEU A 140 -6.49 -1.60 6.81
N CYS A 141 -6.65 -2.10 5.58
CA CYS A 141 -7.89 -1.91 4.80
C CYS A 141 -9.11 -2.56 5.47
N LEU A 142 -8.92 -3.62 6.25
CA LEU A 142 -10.00 -4.32 6.95
C LEU A 142 -10.25 -3.78 8.36
N ASP A 143 -9.31 -3.03 8.92
CA ASP A 143 -9.37 -2.53 10.29
C ASP A 143 -10.35 -1.37 10.44
N GLY A 144 -11.23 -1.44 11.44
CA GLY A 144 -12.29 -0.44 11.65
C GLY A 144 -11.79 1.00 11.88
N GLU A 145 -10.58 1.18 12.40
CA GLU A 145 -10.01 2.52 12.64
C GLU A 145 -9.42 3.14 11.37
N PHE A 146 -8.68 2.33 10.60
CA PHE A 146 -7.92 2.82 9.44
C PHE A 146 -8.71 2.77 8.14
N ARG A 147 -9.59 1.77 7.98
CA ARG A 147 -10.41 1.57 6.77
C ARG A 147 -11.13 2.83 6.29
N PRO A 148 -11.79 3.65 7.15
CA PRO A 148 -12.52 4.83 6.67
C PRO A 148 -11.64 5.88 5.98
N ARG A 149 -10.33 5.86 6.26
CA ARG A 149 -9.35 6.82 5.70
C ARG A 149 -8.72 6.30 4.41
N ILE A 150 -8.70 4.98 4.19
CA ILE A 150 -8.07 4.35 3.03
C ILE A 150 -9.08 4.25 1.89
N LYS A 151 -8.91 5.06 0.85
CA LYS A 151 -9.74 5.10 -0.36
C LYS A 151 -9.16 4.25 -1.49
N ILE A 152 -7.83 4.17 -1.57
CA ILE A 152 -7.10 3.44 -2.62
C ILE A 152 -5.97 2.56 -2.05
N ALA A 153 -5.81 1.37 -2.62
CA ALA A 153 -4.71 0.45 -2.30
C ALA A 153 -3.97 0.02 -3.58
N ILE A 154 -2.64 0.07 -3.56
CA ILE A 154 -1.76 -0.39 -4.63
C ILE A 154 -0.97 -1.58 -4.08
N LEU A 155 -1.39 -2.80 -4.42
CA LEU A 155 -0.75 -4.03 -3.91
C LEU A 155 0.11 -4.66 -5.00
N ILE A 156 1.42 -4.63 -4.79
CA ILE A 156 2.44 -5.12 -5.72
C ILE A 156 2.92 -6.49 -5.25
N SER A 157 2.77 -7.50 -6.10
CA SER A 157 3.08 -8.90 -5.80
C SER A 157 2.48 -9.35 -4.45
N PRO A 158 1.15 -9.24 -4.26
CA PRO A 158 0.55 -9.57 -2.99
C PRO A 158 0.77 -11.03 -2.60
N VAL A 159 0.83 -11.29 -1.29
CA VAL A 159 0.96 -12.64 -0.73
C VAL A 159 -0.10 -12.89 0.35
N PHE A 160 -0.51 -14.15 0.49
CA PHE A 160 -1.51 -14.61 1.46
C PHE A 160 -0.83 -15.26 2.67
N PRO A 161 -1.40 -15.20 3.90
CA PRO A 161 -2.63 -14.52 4.31
C PRO A 161 -2.44 -13.02 4.57
N SER A 162 -3.56 -12.29 4.73
CA SER A 162 -3.53 -10.97 5.36
C SER A 162 -3.05 -11.08 6.80
N LEU A 163 -2.46 -10.00 7.32
CA LEU A 163 -2.09 -9.90 8.74
C LEU A 163 -3.14 -9.07 9.45
N SER A 164 -3.70 -9.62 10.53
CA SER A 164 -4.67 -8.91 11.34
C SER A 164 -3.97 -7.81 12.13
N VAL A 165 -4.49 -6.57 12.04
CA VAL A 165 -3.94 -5.39 12.70
C VAL A 165 -4.74 -5.03 13.96
N GLY A 166 -6.02 -5.40 14.03
CA GLY A 166 -6.94 -5.12 15.15
C GLY A 166 -7.27 -6.34 16.03
N GLY A 167 -8.13 -6.12 17.03
CA GLY A 167 -8.46 -7.08 18.09
C GLY A 167 -9.67 -7.99 17.86
N THR A 168 -10.45 -7.80 16.79
CA THR A 168 -11.56 -8.71 16.47
C THR A 168 -11.07 -9.95 15.72
N SER A 169 -11.69 -11.08 16.01
CA SER A 169 -11.38 -12.35 15.36
C SER A 169 -11.84 -12.33 13.90
N MET A 170 -10.99 -12.87 13.03
CA MET A 170 -11.19 -12.99 11.57
C MET A 170 -12.44 -13.78 11.15
N ASP A 171 -13.16 -14.35 12.12
CA ASP A 171 -14.28 -15.30 11.95
C ASP A 171 -15.61 -14.77 12.50
N SER A 172 -15.70 -13.49 12.88
CA SER A 172 -16.99 -12.92 13.30
C SER A 172 -17.88 -12.60 12.07
N PRO A 173 -19.20 -12.82 12.16
CA PRO A 173 -20.15 -12.44 11.09
C PRO A 173 -20.10 -10.96 10.72
N GLU A 174 -19.75 -10.09 11.68
CA GLU A 174 -19.55 -8.66 11.48
C GLU A 174 -18.33 -8.36 10.58
N GLU A 175 -17.22 -9.10 10.72
CA GLU A 175 -16.07 -8.95 9.83
C GLU A 175 -16.34 -9.47 8.41
N GLU A 176 -17.13 -10.52 8.24
CA GLU A 176 -17.55 -10.97 6.91
C GLU A 176 -18.39 -9.90 6.20
N LYS A 177 -19.26 -9.20 6.94
CA LYS A 177 -20.03 -8.05 6.45
C LYS A 177 -19.12 -6.85 6.13
N VAL A 178 -18.09 -6.58 6.93
CA VAL A 178 -17.07 -5.55 6.66
C VAL A 178 -16.30 -5.86 5.36
N ARG A 179 -15.89 -7.12 5.15
CA ARG A 179 -15.23 -7.56 3.91
C ARG A 179 -16.10 -7.34 2.67
N ARG A 180 -17.39 -7.67 2.75
CA ARG A 180 -18.36 -7.48 1.65
C ARG A 180 -18.61 -6.00 1.33
N ASN A 181 -18.38 -5.10 2.28
CA ASN A 181 -18.58 -3.66 2.16
C ASN A 181 -17.27 -2.87 2.07
N LEU A 182 -16.15 -3.52 1.73
CA LEU A 182 -14.87 -2.84 1.57
C LEU A 182 -14.90 -1.93 0.34
N ASN A 183 -15.08 -0.63 0.57
CA ASN A 183 -15.09 0.40 -0.47
C ASN A 183 -13.68 0.95 -0.72
N VAL A 184 -12.71 0.05 -0.89
CA VAL A 184 -11.33 0.40 -1.23
C VAL A 184 -11.11 0.06 -2.69
N ARG A 185 -10.65 1.03 -3.47
CA ARG A 185 -10.27 0.81 -4.86
C ARG A 185 -8.89 0.19 -4.89
N LEU A 186 -8.80 -1.02 -5.44
CA LEU A 186 -7.57 -1.79 -5.46
C LEU A 186 -6.96 -1.78 -6.86
N VAL A 187 -5.67 -1.42 -6.94
CA VAL A 187 -4.82 -1.74 -8.09
C VAL A 187 -3.86 -2.85 -7.66
N GLN A 188 -4.15 -4.07 -8.09
CA GLN A 188 -3.25 -5.20 -7.93
C GLN A 188 -2.25 -5.21 -9.08
N VAL A 189 -0.97 -5.30 -8.76
CA VAL A 189 0.13 -5.40 -9.73
C VAL A 189 0.87 -6.70 -9.49
N HIS A 190 1.11 -7.50 -10.52
CA HIS A 190 1.92 -8.72 -10.36
C HIS A 190 2.75 -9.06 -11.60
N GLY A 191 3.90 -9.67 -11.39
CA GLY A 191 4.71 -10.23 -12.48
C GLY A 191 4.04 -11.46 -13.08
N ALA A 192 4.18 -11.63 -14.40
CA ALA A 192 3.67 -12.80 -15.12
C ALA A 192 4.34 -14.12 -14.67
N SER A 193 5.58 -14.05 -14.17
CA SER A 193 6.38 -15.18 -13.70
C SER A 193 6.58 -15.18 -12.19
N ASP A 194 5.75 -14.42 -11.45
CA ASP A 194 5.81 -14.38 -9.98
C ASP A 194 5.35 -15.73 -9.38
N PRO A 195 6.21 -16.48 -8.67
CA PRO A 195 5.87 -17.80 -8.15
C PRO A 195 4.82 -17.72 -7.02
N TRP A 196 4.60 -16.55 -6.41
CA TRP A 196 3.60 -16.35 -5.37
C TRP A 196 2.27 -15.77 -5.89
N ALA A 197 2.12 -15.61 -7.21
CA ALA A 197 0.92 -15.00 -7.81
C ALA A 197 -0.40 -15.68 -7.41
N HIS A 198 -0.40 -17.00 -7.21
CA HIS A 198 -1.60 -17.72 -6.74
C HIS A 198 -2.02 -17.25 -5.33
N GLY A 199 -1.06 -17.05 -4.43
CA GLY A 199 -1.31 -16.50 -3.09
C GLY A 199 -1.87 -15.08 -3.16
N GLY A 200 -1.28 -14.23 -4.01
CA GLY A 200 -1.78 -12.87 -4.22
C GLY A 200 -3.21 -12.81 -4.73
N LYS A 201 -3.54 -13.60 -5.76
CA LYS A 201 -4.91 -13.72 -6.29
C LYS A 201 -5.89 -14.18 -5.22
N ARG A 202 -5.49 -15.11 -4.36
CA ARG A 202 -6.30 -15.57 -3.22
C ARG A 202 -6.54 -14.45 -2.22
N LEU A 203 -5.51 -13.70 -1.82
CA LEU A 203 -5.63 -12.55 -0.92
C LEU A 203 -6.66 -11.54 -1.43
N VAL A 204 -6.52 -11.15 -2.71
CA VAL A 204 -7.41 -10.17 -3.34
C VAL A 204 -8.85 -10.67 -3.40
N ARG A 205 -9.06 -11.91 -3.87
CA ARG A 205 -10.40 -12.51 -3.95
C ARG A 205 -11.07 -12.66 -2.59
N THR A 206 -10.29 -12.90 -1.53
CA THR A 206 -10.82 -13.09 -0.18
C THR A 206 -11.26 -11.78 0.47
N HIS A 207 -10.61 -10.66 0.16
CA HIS A 207 -10.76 -9.43 0.96
C HIS A 207 -11.24 -8.20 0.19
N PHE A 208 -11.13 -8.16 -1.14
CA PHE A 208 -11.45 -6.97 -1.93
C PHE A 208 -12.60 -7.22 -2.91
N SER A 209 -13.37 -6.18 -3.19
CA SER A 209 -14.45 -6.24 -4.18
C SER A 209 -13.88 -6.36 -5.60
N ALA A 210 -14.40 -7.32 -6.36
CA ALA A 210 -14.03 -7.49 -7.76
C ALA A 210 -14.38 -6.26 -8.62
N SER A 211 -15.48 -5.55 -8.32
CA SER A 211 -15.90 -4.36 -9.08
C SER A 211 -14.99 -3.15 -8.86
N LEU A 212 -14.29 -3.10 -7.73
CA LEU A 212 -13.37 -2.02 -7.35
C LEU A 212 -11.90 -2.41 -7.56
N THR A 213 -11.63 -3.59 -8.15
CA THR A 213 -10.28 -4.09 -8.37
C THR A 213 -9.87 -3.96 -9.83
N ARG A 214 -8.74 -3.31 -10.08
CA ARG A 214 -7.99 -3.34 -11.34
C ARG A 214 -6.76 -4.22 -11.18
N THR A 215 -6.39 -4.97 -12.22
CA THR A 215 -5.21 -5.84 -12.20
C THR A 215 -4.29 -5.48 -13.35
N VAL A 216 -3.00 -5.28 -13.03
CA VAL A 216 -1.93 -5.05 -14.00
C VAL A 216 -0.95 -6.22 -13.91
N ILE A 217 -0.72 -6.88 -15.05
CA ILE A 217 0.26 -7.96 -15.19
C ILE A 217 1.39 -7.46 -16.06
N PHE A 218 2.63 -7.58 -15.59
CA PHE A 218 3.81 -7.14 -16.35
C PHE A 218 4.80 -8.28 -16.62
N PRO A 219 5.65 -8.19 -17.67
CA PRO A 219 6.72 -9.14 -17.90
C PRO A 219 7.78 -9.08 -16.78
N GLY A 220 7.73 -10.02 -15.85
CA GLY A 220 8.65 -10.06 -14.71
C GLY A 220 8.26 -11.08 -13.64
N GLY A 221 9.09 -11.18 -12.60
CA GLY A 221 8.87 -12.06 -11.45
C GLY A 221 8.27 -11.32 -10.24
N HIS A 222 8.74 -11.68 -9.05
CA HIS A 222 8.30 -11.09 -7.78
C HIS A 222 9.06 -9.78 -7.48
N GLN A 223 8.63 -8.69 -8.10
CA GLN A 223 9.34 -7.40 -8.03
C GLN A 223 8.41 -6.22 -8.28
N VAL A 224 8.88 -5.01 -7.96
CA VAL A 224 8.23 -3.76 -8.37
C VAL A 224 8.53 -3.48 -9.85
N PRO A 225 7.53 -3.17 -10.70
CA PRO A 225 7.77 -2.88 -12.11
C PRO A 225 8.60 -1.60 -12.26
N SER A 226 9.58 -1.64 -13.16
CA SER A 226 10.49 -0.51 -13.41
C SER A 226 10.59 -0.12 -14.88
N ALA A 227 10.18 -0.99 -15.81
CA ALA A 227 10.13 -0.64 -17.22
C ALA A 227 9.06 0.42 -17.49
N ALA A 228 9.38 1.43 -18.29
CA ALA A 228 8.53 2.61 -18.51
C ALA A 228 7.10 2.24 -18.95
N LYS A 229 6.95 1.24 -19.81
CA LYS A 229 5.64 0.74 -20.28
C LYS A 229 4.79 0.18 -19.13
N ASP A 230 5.40 -0.60 -18.24
CA ASP A 230 4.71 -1.24 -17.13
C ASP A 230 4.35 -0.23 -16.04
N VAL A 231 5.27 0.69 -15.74
CA VAL A 231 5.05 1.83 -14.85
C VAL A 231 3.89 2.69 -15.35
N ALA A 232 3.85 3.00 -16.65
CA ALA A 232 2.76 3.76 -17.25
C ALA A 232 1.41 3.02 -17.18
N ALA A 233 1.41 1.69 -17.35
CA ALA A 233 0.21 0.87 -17.20
C ALA A 233 -0.33 0.92 -15.75
N VAL A 234 0.54 0.74 -14.75
CA VAL A 234 0.15 0.87 -13.33
C VAL A 234 -0.36 2.27 -13.02
N THR A 235 0.36 3.30 -13.47
CA THR A 235 0.01 4.72 -13.25
C THR A 235 -1.39 5.03 -13.77
N ARG A 236 -1.71 4.58 -14.99
CA ARG A 236 -3.04 4.77 -15.59
C ARG A 236 -4.14 4.13 -14.75
N GLU A 237 -3.95 2.90 -14.28
CA GLU A 237 -4.98 2.24 -13.45
C GLU A 237 -5.13 2.91 -12.08
N VAL A 238 -4.03 3.40 -11.48
CA VAL A 238 -4.06 4.14 -10.21
C VAL A 238 -4.82 5.47 -10.36
N ILE A 239 -4.52 6.23 -11.41
CA ILE A 239 -5.20 7.51 -11.69
C ILE A 239 -6.68 7.25 -11.99
N SER A 240 -6.98 6.27 -12.85
CA SER A 240 -8.36 5.89 -13.16
C SER A 240 -9.14 5.47 -11.90
N ALA A 241 -8.54 4.67 -11.02
CA ALA A 241 -9.15 4.30 -9.76
C ALA A 241 -9.35 5.51 -8.84
N TRP A 242 -8.40 6.43 -8.76
CA TRP A 242 -8.51 7.61 -7.91
C TRP A 242 -9.63 8.56 -8.37
N GLU A 243 -9.62 8.94 -9.65
CA GLU A 243 -10.51 9.96 -10.23
C GLU A 243 -11.97 9.50 -10.31
N LEU A 244 -12.24 8.18 -10.38
CA LEU A 244 -13.60 7.63 -10.29
C LEU A 244 -14.33 7.95 -8.98
N GLY A 245 -13.67 8.57 -7.99
CA GLY A 245 -14.28 9.02 -6.74
C GLY A 245 -14.62 10.50 -6.64
N GLU A 246 -14.18 11.33 -7.58
CA GLU A 246 -14.44 12.78 -7.52
C GLU A 246 -15.72 13.19 -8.27
N VAL A 247 -16.38 12.24 -8.95
CA VAL A 247 -17.57 12.48 -9.80
C VAL A 247 -18.86 11.96 -9.15
N SER A 248 -18.85 11.66 -7.84
CA SER A 248 -19.99 11.07 -7.10
C SER A 248 -20.33 11.83 -5.85
#